data_AF-A0A8C2XT29-F1
#
_entry.id   AF-A0A8C2XT29-F1
#
_cell.length_a   1.000
_cell.length_b   1.000
_cell.length_c   1.000
_cell.angle_alpha   90.00
_cell.angle_beta   90.00
_cell.angle_gamma   90.00
#
_symmetry.space_group_name_H-M   'P 1'
#
loop_
_entity.id
_entity.type
_entity.pdbx_description
1 polymer ?
#
loop_
_entity_poly.entity_id
_entity_poly.type
_entity_poly.pdbx_seq_one_letter_code
_entity_poly.pdbx_strand_id
1 'polypeptide(L)'
;TGSRVPMRILVTGGSGLVGKAIEHVVQQEGGKLEGEEWIFLSSKDGDLVDVGQTRAVFEKHRPTHVIHLAAKVGGLYQHMKENLLFLRDNLKINDNVLQTAHEMGVAKVVSCLSSCIFPENTTYPIDETMVSSFSLLFTHCRPGVSNSFYPRATSALWFPSKGRL
;
A
#
# COMPACT_ATOMS: atom_id res chain seq x y z
N THR A 1 -36.95 6.71 9.18
CA THR A 1 -35.78 6.56 10.08
C THR A 1 -34.74 5.69 9.40
N GLY A 2 -33.89 6.29 8.55
CA GLY A 2 -32.83 5.51 7.88
C GLY A 2 -31.62 5.41 8.80
N SER A 3 -31.32 4.22 9.32
CA SER A 3 -30.03 4.01 9.98
C SER A 3 -28.95 4.22 8.93
N ARG A 4 -28.07 5.21 9.14
CA ARG A 4 -26.87 5.35 8.30
C ARG A 4 -26.02 4.12 8.59
N VAL A 5 -25.72 3.33 7.55
CA VAL A 5 -24.79 2.21 7.68
C VAL A 5 -23.43 2.78 8.10
N PRO A 6 -22.80 2.28 9.19
CA PRO A 6 -21.54 2.83 9.67
C PRO A 6 -20.44 2.68 8.62
N MET A 7 -19.68 3.76 8.41
CA MET A 7 -18.52 3.76 7.51
C MET A 7 -17.36 3.04 8.21
N ARG A 8 -17.13 1.79 7.83
CA ARG A 8 -15.99 0.99 8.31
C ARG A 8 -14.78 1.23 7.44
N ILE A 9 -13.75 1.83 8.05
CA ILE A 9 -12.50 2.23 7.41
C ILE A 9 -11.40 1.29 7.91
N LEU A 10 -10.87 0.47 7.01
CA LEU A 10 -9.78 -0.45 7.30
C LEU A 10 -8.44 0.16 6.90
N VAL A 11 -7.53 0.29 7.85
CA VAL A 11 -6.17 0.76 7.63
C VAL A 11 -5.22 -0.44 7.69
N THR A 12 -4.76 -0.91 6.53
CA THR A 12 -3.70 -1.93 6.48
C THR A 12 -2.35 -1.30 6.82
N GLY A 13 -1.47 -2.00 7.52
CA GLY A 13 -0.19 -1.40 7.97
C GLY A 13 -0.38 -0.35 9.06
N GLY A 14 -1.47 -0.43 9.82
CA GLY A 14 -1.84 0.49 10.90
C GLY A 14 -0.81 0.60 12.04
N SER A 15 0.01 -0.45 12.24
CA SER A 15 1.12 -0.40 13.20
C SER A 15 2.37 0.32 12.70
N GLY A 16 2.43 0.70 11.41
CA GLY A 16 3.54 1.44 10.82
C GLY A 16 3.47 2.94 11.13
N LEU A 17 4.52 3.69 10.74
CA LEU A 17 4.65 5.12 11.02
C LEU A 17 3.41 5.94 10.58
N VAL A 18 3.01 5.80 9.31
CA VAL A 18 1.86 6.53 8.76
C VAL A 18 0.55 6.04 9.40
N GLY A 19 0.42 4.74 9.62
CA GLY A 19 -0.75 4.16 10.29
C GLY A 19 -0.96 4.72 11.70
N LYS A 20 0.12 4.83 12.49
CA LYS A 20 0.10 5.43 13.84
C LYS A 20 -0.17 6.93 13.83
N ALA A 21 0.32 7.65 12.83
CA ALA A 21 0.00 9.06 12.67
C ALA A 21 -1.50 9.26 12.38
N ILE A 22 -2.08 8.46 11.47
CA ILE A 22 -3.53 8.49 11.21
C ILE A 22 -4.32 8.11 12.47
N GLU A 23 -3.90 7.06 13.19
CA GLU A 23 -4.53 6.65 14.44
C GLU A 23 -4.53 7.79 15.47
N HIS A 24 -3.41 8.51 15.61
CA HIS A 24 -3.29 9.67 16.48
C HIS A 24 -4.28 10.78 16.10
N VAL A 25 -4.33 11.18 14.83
CA VAL A 25 -5.24 12.23 14.35
C VAL A 25 -6.70 11.87 14.58
N VAL A 26 -7.07 10.62 14.28
CA VAL A 26 -8.45 10.12 14.45
C VAL A 26 -8.85 10.07 15.92
N GLN A 27 -7.96 9.66 16.82
CA GLN A 27 -8.29 9.47 18.24
C GLN A 27 -8.09 10.72 19.12
N GLN A 28 -7.13 11.58 18.79
CA GLN A 28 -6.67 12.66 19.67
C GLN A 28 -6.92 14.07 19.12
N GLU A 29 -7.01 14.22 17.80
CA GLU A 29 -7.17 15.54 17.15
C GLU A 29 -8.59 15.78 16.60
N GLY A 30 -9.53 14.89 16.91
CA GLY A 30 -10.92 15.00 16.44
C GLY A 30 -11.09 14.69 14.95
N GLY A 31 -10.13 14.00 14.32
CA GLY A 31 -10.21 13.60 12.91
C GLY A 31 -11.27 12.54 12.60
N LYS A 32 -11.88 11.93 13.62
CA LYS A 32 -12.96 10.94 13.47
C LYS A 32 -14.31 11.62 13.25
N LEU A 33 -14.99 11.29 12.17
CA LEU A 33 -16.36 11.75 11.93
C LEU A 33 -17.40 10.84 12.60
N GLU A 34 -18.58 11.39 12.85
CA GLU A 34 -19.71 10.63 13.39
C GLU A 34 -20.14 9.53 12.41
N GLY A 35 -20.30 8.31 12.91
CA GLY A 35 -20.65 7.14 12.11
C GLY A 35 -19.47 6.43 11.46
N GLU A 36 -18.23 6.85 11.74
CA GLU A 36 -17.03 6.13 11.32
C GLU A 36 -16.56 5.10 12.35
N GLU A 37 -16.19 3.93 11.86
CA GLU A 37 -15.53 2.87 12.62
C GLU A 37 -14.17 2.61 11.98
N TRP A 38 -13.11 2.80 12.75
CA TRP A 38 -11.73 2.71 12.26
C TRP A 38 -11.08 1.42 12.77
N ILE A 39 -10.53 0.63 11.84
CA ILE A 39 -9.85 -0.63 12.13
C ILE A 39 -8.40 -0.51 11.66
N PHE A 40 -7.45 -0.55 12.58
CA PHE A 40 -6.02 -0.49 12.28
C PHE A 40 -5.41 -1.90 12.35
N LEU A 41 -5.03 -2.45 11.20
CA LEU A 41 -4.44 -3.78 11.12
C LEU A 41 -2.94 -3.74 11.32
N SER A 42 -2.44 -4.70 12.09
CA SER A 42 -1.04 -5.07 12.20
C SER A 42 -0.75 -6.37 11.46
N SER A 43 0.52 -6.72 11.31
CA SER A 43 0.93 -8.03 10.78
C SER A 43 0.51 -9.22 11.67
N LYS A 44 0.04 -8.96 12.90
CA LYS A 44 -0.51 -10.00 13.80
C LYS A 44 -1.96 -10.36 13.48
N ASP A 45 -2.67 -9.49 12.76
CA ASP A 45 -4.08 -9.68 12.42
C ASP A 45 -4.26 -10.54 11.16
N GLY A 46 -3.23 -10.63 10.32
CA GLY A 46 -3.17 -11.50 9.14
C GLY A 46 -1.98 -11.17 8.24
N ASP A 47 -1.46 -12.20 7.57
CA ASP A 47 -0.44 -12.03 6.53
C ASP A 47 -1.10 -11.69 5.18
N LEU A 48 -0.91 -10.46 4.73
CA LEU A 48 -1.49 -9.97 3.48
C LEU A 48 -0.80 -10.54 2.22
N VAL A 49 0.32 -11.24 2.36
CA VAL A 49 0.91 -12.04 1.26
C VAL A 49 0.03 -13.26 0.94
N ASP A 50 -0.70 -13.77 1.94
CA ASP A 50 -1.63 -14.89 1.79
C ASP A 50 -3.04 -14.37 1.46
N VAL A 51 -3.58 -14.85 0.34
CA VAL A 51 -4.92 -14.43 -0.14
C VAL A 51 -6.03 -14.91 0.80
N GLY A 52 -5.88 -16.08 1.42
CA GLY A 52 -6.86 -16.63 2.35
C GLY A 52 -6.96 -15.80 3.63
N GLN A 53 -5.81 -15.41 4.21
CA GLN A 53 -5.76 -14.53 5.36
C GLN A 53 -6.25 -13.12 5.03
N THR A 54 -5.90 -12.59 3.85
CA THR A 54 -6.42 -11.29 3.39
C THR A 54 -7.94 -11.32 3.32
N ARG A 55 -8.52 -12.35 2.69
CA ARG A 55 -9.97 -12.53 2.62
C ARG A 55 -10.59 -12.68 4.00
N ALA A 56 -10.01 -13.49 4.89
CA ALA A 56 -10.51 -13.67 6.25
C ALA A 56 -10.57 -12.35 7.05
N VAL A 57 -9.57 -11.48 6.90
CA VAL A 57 -9.55 -10.15 7.52
C VAL A 57 -10.68 -9.27 6.98
N PHE A 58 -10.88 -9.26 5.65
CA PHE A 58 -11.97 -8.49 5.06
C PHE A 58 -13.35 -9.06 5.42
N GLU A 59 -13.50 -10.38 5.51
CA GLU A 59 -14.75 -11.04 5.94
C GLU A 59 -15.09 -10.74 7.39
N LYS A 60 -14.08 -10.70 8.27
CA LYS A 60 -14.21 -10.35 9.68
C LYS A 60 -14.68 -8.90 9.87
N HIS A 61 -14.07 -7.95 9.17
CA HIS A 61 -14.31 -6.53 9.40
C HIS A 61 -15.35 -5.91 8.44
N ARG A 62 -15.61 -6.53 7.29
CA ARG A 62 -16.51 -6.07 6.22
C ARG A 62 -16.34 -4.56 5.93
N PRO A 63 -15.12 -4.12 5.55
CA PRO A 63 -14.84 -2.71 5.37
C PRO A 63 -15.67 -2.11 4.24
N THR A 64 -16.04 -0.84 4.40
CA THR A 64 -16.64 -0.03 3.33
C THR A 64 -15.58 0.79 2.60
N HIS A 65 -14.48 1.11 3.28
CA HIS A 65 -13.37 1.90 2.79
C HIS A 65 -12.05 1.28 3.25
N VAL A 66 -11.00 1.39 2.43
CA VAL A 66 -9.66 0.88 2.76
C VAL A 66 -8.63 1.97 2.55
N ILE A 67 -7.76 2.17 3.55
CA ILE A 67 -6.51 2.92 3.44
C ILE A 67 -5.38 1.88 3.44
N HIS A 68 -4.76 1.69 2.29
CA HIS A 68 -3.73 0.68 2.08
C HIS A 68 -2.32 1.27 2.30
N LEU A 69 -1.73 0.97 3.47
CA LEU A 69 -0.36 1.37 3.86
C LEU A 69 0.55 0.16 4.11
N ALA A 70 0.02 -1.07 4.04
CA ALA A 70 0.80 -2.27 4.29
C ALA A 70 1.81 -2.49 3.16
N ALA A 71 3.08 -2.57 3.53
CA ALA A 71 4.17 -2.95 2.66
C ALA A 71 5.17 -3.78 3.45
N LYS A 72 5.82 -4.73 2.78
CA LYS A 72 7.02 -5.36 3.30
C LYS A 72 8.17 -4.36 3.17
N VAL A 73 8.65 -3.88 4.30
CA VAL A 73 9.76 -2.93 4.43
C VAL A 73 10.85 -3.55 5.28
N GLY A 74 12.12 -3.29 4.96
CA GLY A 74 13.27 -3.86 5.65
C GLY A 74 14.40 -2.86 5.81
N GLY A 75 15.44 -3.28 6.52
CA GLY A 75 16.69 -2.52 6.59
C GLY A 75 17.39 -2.46 5.23
N LEU A 76 18.27 -1.46 5.05
CA LEU A 76 19.01 -1.26 3.79
C LEU A 76 19.67 -2.55 3.26
N TYR A 77 20.37 -3.25 4.16
CA TYR A 77 21.07 -4.49 3.84
C TYR A 77 20.12 -5.64 3.48
N GLN A 78 18.93 -5.70 4.11
CA GLN A 78 17.93 -6.72 3.81
C GLN A 78 17.32 -6.51 2.43
N HIS A 79 17.01 -5.26 2.06
CA HIS A 79 16.58 -4.94 0.71
C HIS A 79 17.63 -5.42 -0.30
N MET A 80 18.90 -5.03 -0.13
CA MET A 80 19.97 -5.41 -1.07
C MET A 80 20.12 -6.92 -1.26
N LYS A 81 19.95 -7.71 -0.19
CA LYS A 81 20.08 -9.16 -0.23
C LYS A 81 18.84 -9.86 -0.80
N GLU A 82 17.65 -9.31 -0.59
CA GLU A 82 16.37 -9.99 -0.84
C GLU A 82 15.42 -9.20 -1.76
N ASN A 83 15.95 -8.30 -2.61
CA ASN A 83 15.17 -7.41 -3.49
C ASN A 83 14.02 -8.10 -4.23
N LEU A 84 14.26 -9.30 -4.79
CA LEU A 84 13.22 -10.06 -5.49
C LEU A 84 12.08 -10.50 -4.56
N LEU A 85 12.38 -10.91 -3.32
CA LEU A 85 11.38 -11.29 -2.34
C LEU A 85 10.55 -10.08 -1.92
N PHE A 86 11.19 -8.94 -1.65
CA PHE A 86 10.50 -7.68 -1.36
C PHE A 86 9.56 -7.27 -2.49
N LEU A 87 10.00 -7.35 -3.74
CA LEU A 87 9.15 -7.06 -4.90
C LEU A 87 7.94 -8.00 -4.95
N ARG A 88 8.17 -9.32 -4.90
CA ARG A 88 7.11 -10.32 -5.00
C ARG A 88 6.09 -10.23 -3.87
N ASP A 89 6.54 -10.04 -2.64
CA ASP A 89 5.65 -9.95 -1.48
C ASP A 89 4.81 -8.68 -1.54
N ASN A 90 5.41 -7.54 -1.87
CA ASN A 90 4.66 -6.30 -2.03
C ASN A 90 3.69 -6.34 -3.22
N LEU A 91 4.03 -7.02 -4.33
CA LEU A 91 3.08 -7.25 -5.43
C LEU A 91 1.87 -8.07 -4.95
N LYS A 92 2.12 -9.17 -4.23
CA LYS A 92 1.05 -10.00 -3.66
C LYS A 92 0.18 -9.23 -2.67
N ILE A 93 0.80 -8.46 -1.77
CA ILE A 93 0.07 -7.63 -0.79
C ILE A 93 -0.88 -6.66 -1.50
N ASN A 94 -0.38 -5.93 -2.51
CA ASN A 94 -1.21 -5.00 -3.28
C ASN A 94 -2.33 -5.72 -4.04
N ASP A 95 -2.00 -6.79 -4.76
CA ASP A 95 -2.95 -7.57 -5.56
C ASP A 95 -4.06 -8.16 -4.70
N ASN A 96 -3.70 -8.85 -3.60
CA ASN A 96 -4.65 -9.46 -2.68
C ASN A 96 -5.60 -8.43 -2.07
N VAL A 97 -5.08 -7.27 -1.62
CA VAL A 97 -5.90 -6.22 -1.01
C VAL A 97 -6.85 -5.60 -2.04
N LEU A 98 -6.37 -5.25 -3.23
CA LEU A 98 -7.18 -4.63 -4.28
C LEU A 98 -8.24 -5.60 -4.81
N GLN A 99 -7.86 -6.84 -5.08
CA GLN A 99 -8.78 -7.87 -5.56
C GLN A 99 -9.85 -8.19 -4.51
N THR A 100 -9.47 -8.39 -3.25
CA THR A 100 -10.43 -8.66 -2.17
C THR A 100 -11.36 -7.46 -1.93
N ALA A 101 -10.84 -6.23 -2.00
CA ALA A 101 -11.66 -5.03 -1.89
C ALA A 101 -12.71 -4.94 -3.01
N HIS A 102 -12.32 -5.25 -4.24
CA HIS A 102 -13.23 -5.31 -5.39
C HIS A 102 -14.29 -6.40 -5.21
N GLU A 103 -13.89 -7.63 -4.89
CA GLU A 103 -14.81 -8.77 -4.69
C GLU A 103 -15.83 -8.53 -3.57
N MET A 104 -15.43 -7.79 -2.52
CA MET A 104 -16.27 -7.52 -1.36
C MET A 104 -17.05 -6.20 -1.44
N GLY A 105 -16.99 -5.50 -2.57
CA GLY A 105 -17.76 -4.27 -2.80
C GLY A 105 -17.33 -3.11 -1.91
N VAL A 106 -16.04 -3.00 -1.60
CA VAL A 106 -15.47 -1.82 -0.93
C VAL A 106 -15.69 -0.60 -1.83
N ALA A 107 -16.26 0.47 -1.26
CA ALA A 107 -16.66 1.66 -2.02
C ALA A 107 -15.45 2.47 -2.51
N LYS A 108 -14.37 2.52 -1.73
CA LYS A 108 -13.16 3.26 -2.07
C LYS A 108 -11.91 2.67 -1.41
N VAL A 109 -10.83 2.60 -2.19
CA VAL A 109 -9.49 2.26 -1.71
C VAL A 109 -8.56 3.44 -1.97
N VAL A 110 -7.81 3.85 -0.95
CA VAL A 110 -6.68 4.78 -1.07
C VAL A 110 -5.41 3.96 -0.87
N SER A 111 -4.61 3.77 -1.92
CA SER A 111 -3.34 3.06 -1.85
C SER A 111 -2.19 4.05 -1.86
N CYS A 112 -1.34 4.00 -0.82
CA CYS A 112 -0.21 4.91 -0.70
C CYS A 112 1.04 4.31 -1.36
N LEU A 113 1.55 5.02 -2.37
CA LEU A 113 2.78 4.70 -3.06
C LEU A 113 3.95 5.54 -2.53
N SER A 114 5.18 5.06 -2.73
CA SER A 114 6.39 5.83 -2.43
C SER A 114 6.75 6.78 -3.57
N SER A 115 7.39 7.91 -3.27
CA SER A 115 7.97 8.82 -4.26
C SER A 115 9.12 8.20 -5.09
N CYS A 116 9.59 7.00 -4.73
CA CYS A 116 10.58 6.22 -5.49
C CYS A 116 10.11 5.76 -6.88
N ILE A 117 8.93 6.22 -7.34
CA ILE A 117 8.44 6.05 -8.71
C ILE A 117 9.05 7.05 -9.69
N PHE A 118 9.58 8.18 -9.21
CA PHE A 118 10.16 9.21 -10.06
C PHE A 118 11.64 8.90 -10.35
N PRO A 119 12.12 9.14 -11.58
CA PRO A 119 13.54 9.02 -11.91
C PRO A 119 14.42 9.87 -10.99
N GLU A 120 15.68 9.46 -10.77
CA GLU A 120 16.62 10.26 -9.96
C GLU A 120 16.85 11.67 -10.55
N ASN A 121 16.82 11.81 -11.87
CA ASN A 121 17.05 13.07 -12.59
C ASN A 121 15.76 13.84 -12.89
N THR A 122 14.79 13.83 -11.97
CA THR A 122 13.53 14.57 -12.15
C THR A 122 13.70 16.05 -11.80
N THR A 123 13.15 16.96 -12.61
CA THR A 123 13.13 18.39 -12.33
C THR A 123 12.02 18.75 -11.36
N TYR A 124 12.31 19.63 -10.38
CA TYR A 124 11.33 20.12 -9.42
C TYR A 124 10.62 21.39 -9.92
N PRO A 125 9.33 21.60 -9.59
CA PRO A 125 8.45 20.70 -8.83
C PRO A 125 8.06 19.45 -9.62
N ILE A 126 7.99 18.32 -8.93
CA ILE A 126 7.60 17.03 -9.53
C ILE A 126 6.07 17.02 -9.73
N ASP A 127 5.62 16.60 -10.91
CA ASP A 127 4.19 16.44 -11.24
C ASP A 127 3.86 15.00 -11.71
N GLU A 128 2.58 14.65 -11.77
CA GLU A 128 2.12 13.30 -12.13
C GLU A 128 2.42 12.92 -13.60
N THR A 129 2.70 13.88 -14.48
CA THR A 129 3.07 13.62 -15.87
C THR A 129 4.51 13.10 -16.01
N MET A 130 5.35 13.39 -15.01
CA MET A 130 6.75 12.93 -14.91
C MET A 130 6.89 11.45 -14.54
N VAL A 131 5.77 10.74 -14.31
CA VAL A 131 5.73 9.27 -14.16
C VAL A 131 6.12 8.56 -15.49
N SER A 132 6.22 9.31 -16.60
CA SER A 132 6.53 8.80 -17.94
C SER A 132 8.03 8.78 -18.27
N SER A 133 8.75 7.82 -17.72
CA SER A 133 9.90 7.16 -18.36
C SER A 133 10.22 5.93 -17.53
N PHE A 134 9.33 4.94 -17.62
CA PHE A 134 9.51 3.62 -17.05
C PHE A 134 10.67 2.92 -17.79
N SER A 135 11.90 3.33 -17.49
CA SER A 135 12.89 2.30 -17.24
C SER A 135 12.30 1.55 -16.05
N LEU A 136 11.69 0.39 -16.32
CA LEU A 136 11.71 -0.66 -15.33
C LEU A 136 13.15 -0.68 -14.86
N LEU A 137 13.40 -0.14 -13.67
CA LEU A 137 14.54 -0.56 -12.88
C LEU A 137 14.21 -2.00 -12.46
N PHE A 138 14.07 -2.90 -13.43
CA PHE A 138 14.72 -4.19 -13.40
C PHE A 138 16.14 -3.84 -12.98
N THR A 139 16.38 -3.87 -11.68
CA THR A 139 17.71 -4.01 -11.14
C THR A 139 18.25 -5.20 -11.90
N HIS A 140 19.13 -4.91 -12.85
CA HIS A 140 19.80 -5.91 -13.66
C HIS A 140 20.45 -6.84 -12.65
N CYS A 141 19.84 -8.00 -12.40
CA CYS A 141 20.42 -9.02 -11.56
C CYS A 141 21.54 -9.67 -12.37
N ARG A 142 22.63 -8.92 -12.59
CA ARG A 142 23.88 -9.44 -13.14
C ARG A 142 24.74 -9.88 -11.96
N PRO A 143 25.11 -11.16 -11.88
CA PRO A 143 26.11 -11.60 -10.91
C PRO A 143 27.42 -10.85 -11.15
N GLY A 144 27.91 -10.11 -10.16
CA GLY A 144 29.30 -9.63 -10.14
C GLY A 144 29.59 -8.18 -10.54
N VAL A 145 28.62 -7.26 -10.55
CA VAL A 145 28.90 -5.82 -10.75
C VAL A 145 28.70 -5.05 -9.45
N SER A 146 29.71 -4.28 -9.03
CA SER A 146 29.70 -3.49 -7.80
C SER A 146 28.58 -2.44 -7.80
N ASN A 147 27.64 -2.59 -6.86
CA ASN A 147 26.52 -1.67 -6.66
C ASN A 147 27.00 -0.33 -6.09
N SER A 148 27.13 0.67 -6.95
CA SER A 148 27.10 2.08 -6.57
C SER A 148 25.89 2.76 -7.21
N PHE A 149 24.67 2.32 -6.90
CA PHE A 149 23.44 2.97 -7.38
C PHE A 149 22.25 2.51 -6.52
N TYR A 150 21.59 3.45 -5.81
CA TYR A 150 20.44 3.24 -4.91
C TYR A 150 19.27 4.08 -5.43
N PRO A 151 18.02 3.57 -5.53
CA PRO A 151 17.14 3.60 -4.35
C PRO A 151 16.12 2.44 -4.22
N ARG A 152 15.45 2.49 -3.07
CA ARG A 152 14.42 1.63 -2.49
C ARG A 152 13.21 1.41 -3.42
N ALA A 153 12.90 0.16 -3.74
CA ALA A 153 11.63 -0.22 -4.36
C ALA A 153 10.71 -0.90 -3.33
N THR A 154 9.76 -0.14 -2.78
CA THR A 154 8.46 -0.68 -2.40
C THR A 154 7.59 -0.62 -3.66
N SER A 155 7.19 -1.79 -4.15
CA SER A 155 6.48 -1.98 -5.43
C SER A 155 5.35 -0.99 -5.60
N ALA A 156 5.45 -0.12 -6.60
CA ALA A 156 4.35 0.76 -6.98
C ALA A 156 3.59 0.17 -8.17
N LEU A 157 2.35 -0.25 -7.93
CA LEU A 157 1.36 -0.49 -8.98
C LEU A 157 0.54 0.80 -9.12
N TRP A 158 0.81 1.58 -10.15
CA TRP A 158 -0.02 2.70 -10.55
C TRP A 158 -0.87 2.28 -11.75
N PHE A 159 -2.19 2.26 -11.57
CA PHE A 159 -3.13 2.07 -12.67
C PHE A 159 -3.58 3.46 -13.18
N PRO A 160 -3.18 3.90 -14.39
CA PRO A 160 -3.76 5.08 -14.98
C PRO A 160 -5.27 4.89 -15.15
N SER A 161 -6.08 5.74 -14.51
CA SER A 161 -7.53 5.78 -14.73
C SER A 161 -7.87 6.48 -16.06
N LYS A 162 -7.48 5.88 -17.20
CA LYS A 162 -8.09 6.18 -18.50
C LYS A 162 -8.11 4.93 -19.37
N GLY A 163 -9.26 4.28 -19.44
CA GLY A 163 -9.50 3.23 -20.43
C GLY A 163 -10.46 2.17 -19.93
N ARG A 164 -11.68 2.23 -20.44
CA ARG A 164 -12.63 1.12 -20.46
C ARG A 164 -11.93 -0.08 -21.11
N LEU A 165 -11.89 -1.23 -20.44
CA LEU A 165 -11.76 -2.53 -21.10
C LEU A 165 -13.17 -3.10 -21.31
#